data_AF-A0A7C6S7S2-F1
#
_entry.id   AF-A0A7C6S7S2-F1
#
_cell.length_a   1.000
_cell.length_b   1.000
_cell.length_c   1.000
_cell.angle_alpha   90.00
_cell.angle_beta   90.00
_cell.angle_gamma   90.00
#
_symmetry.space_group_name_H-M   'P 1'
#
loop_
_entity.id
_entity.type
_entity.pdbx_description
1 polymer ?
#
loop_
_entity_poly.entity_id
_entity_poly.type
_entity_poly.pdbx_seq_one_letter_code
_entity_poly.pdbx_strand_id
1 'polypeptide(L)'
;MSKGVMAVVLAAGKGKRMKSRLPKVMHRVCGKPMLAYVLEAAREAGVNDIIVVISPEGEMIRETFGDQVRYVYQRERLGTGHAVLQAVNEIPPEVDTLLVLS
;
A
#
# COMPACT_ATOMS: atom_id res chain seq x y z
N MET A 1 4.44 16.46 -22.27
CA MET A 1 5.14 15.29 -21.71
C MET A 1 4.26 14.75 -20.59
N SER A 2 3.87 13.48 -20.61
CA SER A 2 3.11 12.90 -19.50
C SER A 2 3.97 12.97 -18.25
N LYS A 3 3.49 13.69 -17.25
CA LYS A 3 4.14 13.84 -15.96
C LYS A 3 4.00 12.52 -15.17
N GLY A 4 4.93 12.24 -14.26
CA GLY A 4 5.05 10.93 -13.61
C GLY A 4 3.86 10.62 -12.69
N VAL A 5 3.29 9.42 -12.81
CA VAL A 5 2.22 8.93 -11.94
C VAL A 5 2.76 7.86 -11.00
N MET A 6 2.42 7.98 -9.71
CA MET A 6 2.83 7.03 -8.68
C MET A 6 1.63 6.64 -7.81
N ALA A 7 1.63 5.43 -7.25
CA ALA A 7 0.60 4.97 -6.32
C ALA A 7 1.11 4.80 -4.88
N VAL A 8 0.26 5.16 -3.93
CA VAL A 8 0.43 4.86 -2.50
C VAL A 8 -0.75 4.03 -2.04
N VAL A 9 -0.48 2.80 -1.58
CA VAL A 9 -1.49 1.85 -1.11
C VAL A 9 -1.47 1.78 0.42
N LEU A 10 -2.59 2.09 1.06
CA LEU A 10 -2.70 2.19 2.51
C LEU A 10 -3.07 0.83 3.14
N ALA A 11 -2.08 0.12 3.68
CA ALA A 11 -2.22 -1.24 4.23
C ALA A 11 -1.92 -1.36 5.74
N ALA A 12 -1.64 -0.27 6.46
CA ALA A 12 -1.27 -0.27 7.88
C ALA A 12 -2.43 -0.48 8.87
N GLY A 13 -3.66 -0.63 8.36
CA GLY A 13 -4.87 -0.76 9.16
C GLY A 13 -4.99 -2.10 9.89
N LYS A 14 -5.33 -2.07 11.18
CA LYS A 14 -5.51 -3.28 12.03
C LYS A 14 -6.67 -4.20 11.61
N GLY A 15 -7.65 -3.70 10.87
CA GLY A 15 -8.81 -4.51 10.50
C GLY A 15 -9.59 -5.09 11.69
N LYS A 16 -9.72 -4.39 12.82
CA LYS A 16 -10.29 -4.93 14.08
C LYS A 16 -11.63 -5.69 13.92
N ARG A 17 -12.50 -5.21 13.01
CA ARG A 17 -13.80 -5.85 12.72
C ARG A 17 -13.68 -7.22 12.04
N MET A 18 -12.52 -7.55 11.48
CA MET A 18 -12.21 -8.88 10.93
C MET A 18 -12.08 -9.95 12.01
N LYS A 19 -11.87 -9.57 13.29
CA LYS A 19 -11.66 -10.48 14.43
C LYS A 19 -10.59 -11.56 14.13
N SER A 20 -9.53 -11.15 13.44
CA SER A 20 -8.47 -12.02 12.93
C SER A 20 -7.11 -11.44 13.29
N ARG A 21 -6.10 -12.30 13.45
CA ARG A 21 -4.70 -11.88 13.59
C ARG A 21 -4.07 -11.52 12.24
N LEU A 22 -4.66 -11.98 11.14
CA LEU A 22 -4.22 -11.67 9.79
C LEU A 22 -4.56 -10.20 9.46
N PRO A 23 -3.62 -9.40 8.91
CA PRO A 23 -3.94 -8.06 8.43
C PRO A 23 -5.11 -8.08 7.44
N LYS A 24 -5.99 -7.07 7.48
CA LYS A 24 -7.19 -7.00 6.62
C LYS A 24 -6.84 -7.34 5.18
N VAL A 25 -5.86 -6.65 4.61
CA VAL A 25 -5.49 -6.74 3.20
C VAL A 25 -4.89 -8.11 2.80
N MET A 26 -4.50 -8.93 3.77
CA MET A 26 -3.97 -10.27 3.54
C MET A 26 -5.05 -11.36 3.54
N HIS A 27 -6.27 -11.05 3.97
CA HIS A 27 -7.39 -11.97 3.79
C HIS A 27 -7.63 -12.26 2.31
N ARG A 28 -7.89 -13.53 1.99
CA ARG A 28 -8.05 -13.99 0.62
C ARG A 28 -9.48 -13.80 0.13
N VAL A 29 -9.61 -13.29 -1.08
CA VAL A 29 -10.84 -13.27 -1.88
C VAL A 29 -10.54 -14.09 -3.12
N CYS A 30 -11.40 -15.06 -3.45
CA CYS A 30 -11.18 -15.99 -4.58
C CYS A 30 -9.76 -16.61 -4.62
N GLY A 31 -9.23 -16.97 -3.44
CA GLY A 31 -7.90 -17.59 -3.31
C GLY A 31 -6.71 -16.63 -3.29
N LYS A 32 -6.90 -15.32 -3.46
CA LYS A 32 -5.82 -14.32 -3.55
C LYS A 32 -5.94 -13.23 -2.48
N PRO A 33 -4.83 -12.77 -1.86
CA PRO A 33 -4.89 -11.66 -0.90
C PRO A 33 -5.56 -10.41 -1.49
N MET A 34 -6.42 -9.73 -0.74
CA MET A 34 -7.08 -8.49 -1.19
C MET A 34 -6.07 -7.45 -1.70
N LEU A 35 -4.90 -7.32 -1.06
CA LEU A 35 -3.85 -6.40 -1.50
C LEU A 35 -3.40 -6.67 -2.94
N ALA A 36 -3.33 -7.93 -3.36
CA ALA A 36 -2.83 -8.27 -4.68
C ALA A 36 -3.76 -7.74 -5.78
N TYR A 37 -5.08 -7.72 -5.55
CA TYR A 37 -6.03 -7.10 -6.49
C TYR A 37 -5.82 -5.59 -6.61
N VAL A 38 -5.52 -4.91 -5.50
CA VAL A 38 -5.24 -3.47 -5.52
C VAL A 38 -3.96 -3.16 -6.30
N LEU A 39 -2.91 -3.96 -6.09
CA LEU A 39 -1.65 -3.82 -6.82
C LEU A 39 -1.82 -4.09 -8.32
N GLU A 40 -2.62 -5.10 -8.69
CA GLU A 40 -2.91 -5.39 -10.09
C GLU A 40 -3.72 -4.29 -10.76
N ALA A 41 -4.77 -3.80 -10.11
CA ALA A 41 -5.57 -2.69 -10.64
C ALA A 41 -4.71 -1.43 -10.87
N ALA A 42 -3.77 -1.13 -9.96
CA ALA A 42 -2.83 -0.02 -10.15
C ALA A 42 -1.93 -0.22 -11.38
N ARG A 43 -1.40 -1.44 -11.57
CA ARG A 43 -0.54 -1.80 -12.71
C ARG A 43 -1.31 -1.81 -14.02
N GLU A 44 -2.52 -2.34 -14.04
CA GLU A 44 -3.42 -2.32 -15.21
C GLU A 44 -3.80 -0.88 -15.61
N ALA A 45 -3.86 0.04 -14.65
CA ALA A 45 -4.01 1.47 -14.90
C ALA A 45 -2.71 2.17 -15.35
N GLY A 46 -1.62 1.42 -15.54
CA GLY A 46 -0.32 1.92 -16.00
C GLY A 46 0.61 2.45 -14.89
N VAL A 47 0.27 2.26 -13.61
CA VAL A 47 1.05 2.75 -12.46
C VAL A 47 1.90 1.63 -11.87
N ASN A 48 3.18 1.59 -12.23
CA ASN A 48 4.12 0.56 -11.77
C ASN A 48 4.94 0.98 -10.54
N ASP A 49 5.12 2.29 -10.34
CA ASP A 49 5.75 2.84 -9.14
C ASP A 49 4.73 2.84 -7.99
N ILE A 50 4.87 1.87 -7.09
CA ILE A 50 3.93 1.67 -5.98
C ILE A 50 4.68 1.64 -4.64
N ILE A 51 4.23 2.45 -3.69
CA ILE A 51 4.58 2.34 -2.28
C ILE A 51 3.39 1.73 -1.52
N VAL A 52 3.64 0.73 -0.69
CA VAL A 52 2.67 0.17 0.24
C VAL A 52 3.01 0.62 1.66
N VAL A 53 2.07 1.32 2.30
CA VAL A 53 2.19 1.76 3.69
C VAL A 53 1.75 0.63 4.60
N ILE A 54 2.67 0.07 5.40
CA ILE A 54 2.40 -1.05 6.31
C ILE A 54 2.60 -0.64 7.78
N SER A 55 2.01 -1.38 8.71
CA SER A 55 2.34 -1.25 10.13
C SER A 55 3.46 -2.24 10.51
N PRO A 56 4.18 -2.06 11.63
CA PRO A 56 5.17 -3.03 12.10
C PRO A 56 4.63 -4.45 12.25
N GLU A 57 3.36 -4.61 12.65
CA GLU A 57 2.69 -5.91 12.76
C GLU A 57 2.27 -6.50 11.38
N GLY A 58 2.57 -5.79 10.29
CA GLY A 58 2.23 -6.13 8.92
C GLY A 58 3.39 -6.70 8.11
N GLU A 59 4.48 -7.14 8.74
CA GLU A 59 5.69 -7.66 8.06
C GLU A 59 5.38 -8.77 7.03
N MET A 60 4.38 -9.60 7.32
CA MET A 60 3.86 -10.63 6.41
C MET A 60 3.49 -10.08 5.03
N ILE A 61 3.06 -8.81 4.93
CA ILE A 61 2.80 -8.15 3.65
C ILE A 61 4.10 -8.05 2.85
N ARG A 62 5.17 -7.53 3.46
CA ARG A 62 6.48 -7.42 2.83
C ARG A 62 7.06 -8.79 2.47
N GLU A 63 6.92 -9.79 3.35
CA GLU A 63 7.34 -11.16 3.07
C GLU A 63 6.60 -11.78 1.87
N THR A 64 5.31 -11.48 1.73
CA THR A 64 4.47 -12.06 0.65
C THR A 64 4.72 -11.38 -0.69
N PHE A 65 4.89 -10.06 -0.71
CA PHE A 65 5.00 -9.30 -1.96
C PHE A 65 6.46 -9.01 -2.35
N GLY A 66 7.42 -9.15 -1.44
CA GLY A 66 8.85 -8.99 -1.72
C GLY A 66 9.15 -7.66 -2.41
N ASP A 67 10.06 -7.67 -3.39
CA ASP A 67 10.51 -6.46 -4.08
C ASP A 67 9.56 -5.98 -5.20
N GLN A 68 8.33 -6.51 -5.25
CA GLN A 68 7.33 -6.10 -6.24
C GLN A 68 6.83 -4.66 -6.05
N VAL A 69 7.04 -4.09 -4.86
CA VAL A 69 6.62 -2.74 -4.43
C VAL A 69 7.60 -2.20 -3.40
N ARG A 70 7.62 -0.89 -3.19
CA ARG A 70 8.32 -0.26 -2.06
C ARG A 70 7.46 -0.28 -0.80
N TYR A 71 8.08 -0.24 0.36
CA TYR A 71 7.37 -0.23 1.64
C TYR A 71 7.78 0.95 2.50
N VAL A 72 6.81 1.55 3.17
CA VAL A 72 7.04 2.53 4.23
C VAL A 72 6.23 2.14 5.47
N TYR A 73 6.77 2.43 6.65
CA TYR A 73 6.14 2.04 7.91
C TYR A 73 5.34 3.19 8.51
N GLN A 74 4.04 2.97 8.70
CA GLN A 74 3.23 3.76 9.62
C GLN A 74 3.32 3.12 11.02
N ARG A 75 4.27 3.59 11.83
CA ARG A 75 4.47 3.11 13.21
C ARG A 75 3.30 3.48 14.12
N GLU A 76 2.76 4.69 13.96
CA GLU A 76 1.59 5.19 14.69
C GLU A 76 0.39 5.37 13.76
N ARG A 77 -0.76 4.80 14.13
CA ARG A 77 -1.97 4.80 13.30
C ARG A 77 -2.83 6.05 13.52
N LEU A 78 -2.28 7.21 13.17
CA LEU A 78 -2.92 8.53 13.34
C LEU A 78 -3.88 8.92 12.19
N GLY A 79 -4.34 7.94 11.40
CA GLY A 79 -5.27 8.15 10.29
C GLY A 79 -4.63 8.00 8.90
N THR A 80 -5.45 8.17 7.85
CA THR A 80 -5.05 7.98 6.44
C THR A 80 -4.14 9.09 5.94
N GLY A 81 -4.38 10.35 6.31
CA GLY A 81 -3.48 11.46 5.99
C GLY A 81 -2.08 11.21 6.55
N HIS A 82 -1.97 10.78 7.82
CA HIS A 82 -0.70 10.38 8.41
C HIS A 82 -0.04 9.22 7.65
N ALA A 83 -0.83 8.27 7.13
CA ALA A 83 -0.31 7.15 6.36
C ALA A 83 0.32 7.62 5.04
N VAL A 84 -0.34 8.53 4.32
CA VAL A 84 0.23 9.14 3.10
C VAL A 84 1.48 9.95 3.43
N LEU A 85 1.50 10.68 4.54
CA LEU A 85 2.69 11.43 4.99
C LEU A 85 3.93 10.54 5.18
N GLN A 86 3.77 9.26 5.52
CA GLN A 86 4.92 8.35 5.65
C GLN A 86 5.60 8.04 4.31
N ALA A 87 4.89 8.22 3.19
CA ALA A 87 5.41 7.95 1.85
C ALA A 87 6.04 9.19 1.20
N VAL A 88 5.82 10.40 1.72
CA VAL A 88 6.16 11.66 1.03
C VAL A 88 7.64 11.76 0.64
N ASN A 89 8.55 11.32 1.53
CA ASN A 89 9.99 11.39 1.27
C ASN A 89 10.47 10.42 0.17
N GLU A 90 9.65 9.42 -0.17
CA GLU A 90 9.93 8.42 -1.20
C GLU A 90 9.30 8.80 -2.55
N ILE A 91 8.55 9.91 -2.62
CA ILE A 91 7.92 10.40 -3.85
C ILE A 91 8.90 11.34 -4.57
N PRO A 92 9.37 10.99 -5.78
CA PRO A 92 10.27 11.84 -6.54
C PRO A 92 9.62 13.17 -6.97
N PRO A 93 10.38 14.28 -7.06
CA PRO A 93 9.86 15.59 -7.47
C PRO A 93 9.20 15.63 -8.86
N GLU A 94 9.55 14.69 -9.74
CA GLU A 94 8.98 14.54 -11.08
C GLU A 94 7.59 13.89 -11.12
N VAL A 95 7.14 13.31 -9.99
CA VAL A 95 5.77 12.81 -9.83
C VAL A 95 4.84 13.99 -9.63
N ASP A 96 3.88 14.16 -10.55
CA ASP A 96 2.89 15.23 -10.45
C ASP A 96 1.52 14.72 -9.98
N THR A 97 1.28 13.42 -10.13
CA THR A 97 0.00 12.76 -9.88
C THR A 97 0.22 11.61 -8.92
N LEU A 98 -0.37 11.72 -7.73
CA LEU A 98 -0.36 10.67 -6.74
C LEU A 98 -1.73 9.96 -6.68
N LEU A 99 -1.76 8.67 -7.00
CA LEU A 99 -2.93 7.83 -6.81
C LEU A 99 -2.90 7.22 -5.39
N VAL A 100 -3.94 7.42 -4.59
CA VAL A 100 -4.04 6.84 -3.25
C VAL A 100 -5.14 5.77 -3.22
N LEU A 101 -4.78 4.54 -2.82
CA LEU A 101 -5.68 3.37 -2.78
C LEU A 101 -5.67 2.73 -1.37
N SER A 102 -6.72 1.97 -1.00
CA SER A 102 -6.87 1.33 0.33
C SER A 102 -7.74 0.08 0.35
#